data_AF-A0A6H5H2V7-F1
#
_entry.id   AF-A0A6H5H2V7-F1
#
_cell.length_a   1.000
_cell.length_b   1.000
_cell.length_c   1.000
_cell.angle_alpha   90.00
_cell.angle_beta   90.00
_cell.angle_gamma   90.00
#
_symmetry.space_group_name_H-M   'P 1'
#
loop_
_entity.id
_entity.type
_entity.pdbx_description
1 polymer ?
#
loop_
_entity_poly.entity_id
_entity_poly.type
_entity_poly.pdbx_seq_one_letter_code
_entity_poly.pdbx_strand_id
1 'polypeptide(L)'
;MARLLAHFVNDNQTDWEAKLPLAELVINSHINETTTYPPFTVVFERDMPTPARDDLTLSPSIEPYALQVEELRETLKQLWEEVDRMHTLHSSRAKDRHGRSCNAPSFAVRDMVYLYTPAVKKGKTKKFNKFWAGPYKIVKVHSDQNVTLKM
;
A
#
# COMPACT_ATOMS: atom_id res chain seq x y z
N MET A 1 -0.20 1.13 6.29
CA MET A 1 1.16 1.02 6.87
C MET A 1 1.63 -0.41 7.13
N ALA A 2 0.92 -1.23 7.91
CA ALA A 2 1.41 -2.57 8.30
C ALA A 2 1.79 -3.51 7.13
N ARG A 3 1.06 -3.47 6.01
CA ARG A 3 1.38 -4.26 4.81
C ARG A 3 2.72 -3.87 4.18
N LEU A 4 2.98 -2.57 4.06
CA LEU A 4 4.26 -2.05 3.55
C LEU A 4 5.39 -2.48 4.49
N LEU A 5 5.22 -2.27 5.79
CA LEU A 5 6.23 -2.63 6.79
C LEU A 5 6.51 -4.14 6.78
N ALA A 6 5.49 -4.99 6.62
CA ALA A 6 5.64 -6.45 6.52
C ALA A 6 6.53 -6.93 5.36
N HIS A 7 6.75 -6.11 4.32
CA HIS A 7 7.68 -6.44 3.24
C HIS A 7 9.15 -6.19 3.62
N PHE A 8 9.42 -5.25 4.52
CA PHE A 8 10.78 -4.82 4.88
C PHE A 8 11.27 -5.39 6.21
N VAL A 9 10.35 -5.82 7.07
CA VAL A 9 10.66 -6.44 8.36
C VAL A 9 11.31 -7.79 8.14
N ASN A 10 12.34 -8.09 8.93
CA ASN A 10 13.03 -9.37 8.90
C ASN A 10 12.12 -10.52 9.32
N ASP A 11 12.53 -11.76 9.02
CA ASP A 11 11.70 -12.93 9.33
C ASP A 11 11.40 -13.07 10.83
N ASN A 12 12.29 -12.60 11.69
CA ASN A 12 12.15 -12.67 13.15
C ASN A 12 11.33 -11.53 13.75
N GLN A 13 10.89 -10.56 12.93
CA GLN A 13 10.14 -9.38 13.31
C GLN A 13 10.80 -8.51 14.39
N THR A 14 12.12 -8.40 14.39
CA THR A 14 12.86 -7.65 15.43
C THR A 14 13.29 -6.25 15.01
N ASP A 15 13.31 -5.94 13.71
CA ASP A 15 13.87 -4.69 13.16
C ASP A 15 12.80 -3.67 12.72
N TRP A 16 11.52 -3.96 13.00
CA TRP A 16 10.40 -3.14 12.50
C TRP A 16 10.45 -1.69 12.97
N GLU A 17 10.95 -1.43 14.18
CA GLU A 17 11.10 -0.08 14.73
C GLU A 17 12.06 0.77 13.89
N ALA A 18 13.20 0.19 13.48
CA ALA A 18 14.19 0.86 12.66
C ALA A 18 13.68 1.13 11.22
N LYS A 19 12.70 0.37 10.74
CA LYS A 19 12.10 0.54 9.41
C LYS A 19 10.90 1.49 9.41
N LEU A 20 10.40 1.88 10.57
CA LEU A 20 9.19 2.68 10.70
C LEU A 20 9.32 4.07 10.04
N PRO A 21 10.41 4.85 10.26
CA PRO A 21 10.55 6.16 9.62
C PRO A 21 10.59 6.09 8.09
N LEU A 22 11.24 5.04 7.55
CA LEU A 22 11.29 4.82 6.11
C LEU A 22 9.90 4.48 5.55
N ALA A 23 9.12 3.66 6.24
CA ALA A 23 7.76 3.33 5.82
C ALA A 23 6.83 4.55 5.87
N GLU A 24 7.00 5.45 6.84
CA GLU A 24 6.27 6.70 6.93
C GLU A 24 6.62 7.64 5.77
N LEU A 25 7.91 7.81 5.48
CA LEU A 25 8.38 8.60 4.34
C LEU A 25 7.73 8.13 3.04
N VAL A 26 7.78 6.82 2.77
CA VAL A 26 7.20 6.23 1.55
C VAL A 26 5.68 6.45 1.50
N ILE A 27 4.96 6.29 2.61
CA ILE A 27 3.51 6.49 2.61
C ILE A 27 3.14 7.96 2.37
N ASN A 28 3.89 8.88 2.95
CA ASN A 28 3.61 10.30 2.85
C ASN A 28 4.01 10.89 1.48
N SER A 29 5.02 10.31 0.82
CA SER A 29 5.48 10.73 -0.51
C SER A 29 4.75 10.03 -1.66
N HIS A 30 4.16 8.86 -1.44
CA HIS A 30 3.54 8.07 -2.52
C HIS A 30 2.12 8.54 -2.83
N ILE A 31 1.79 8.55 -4.12
CA ILE A 31 0.45 8.86 -4.60
C ILE A 31 -0.53 7.82 -4.05
N ASN A 32 -1.55 8.29 -3.33
CA ASN A 32 -2.61 7.42 -2.82
C ASN A 32 -3.68 7.23 -3.90
N GLU A 33 -3.99 6.00 -4.28
CA GLU A 33 -5.02 5.68 -5.28
C GLU A 33 -6.40 6.31 -5.00
N THR A 34 -6.76 6.51 -3.73
CA THR A 34 -8.08 7.07 -3.37
C THR A 34 -8.12 8.58 -3.54
N THR A 35 -7.00 9.23 -3.23
CA THR A 35 -6.88 10.69 -3.16
C THR A 35 -6.25 11.25 -4.43
N THR A 36 -5.57 10.42 -5.23
CA THR A 36 -4.75 10.77 -6.41
C THR A 36 -3.56 11.70 -6.13
N TYR A 37 -3.40 12.15 -4.88
CA TYR A 37 -2.29 12.97 -4.41
C TYR A 37 -1.51 12.29 -3.28
N PRO A 38 -0.22 12.61 -3.10
CA PRO A 38 0.54 12.21 -1.91
C PRO A 38 -0.06 12.83 -0.64
N PRO A 39 -0.14 12.10 0.48
CA PRO A 39 -0.66 12.64 1.74
C PRO A 39 0.05 13.91 2.21
N PHE A 40 1.37 14.00 2.01
CA PHE A 40 2.14 15.19 2.38
C PHE A 40 1.69 16.42 1.59
N THR A 41 1.52 16.29 0.27
CA THR A 41 1.06 17.37 -0.61
C THR A 41 -0.34 17.85 -0.23
N VAL A 42 -1.24 16.94 0.16
CA VAL A 42 -2.60 17.32 0.58
C VAL A 42 -2.62 18.16 1.87
N VAL A 43 -1.64 17.94 2.75
CA VAL A 43 -1.54 18.65 4.04
C VAL A 43 -0.76 19.95 3.92
N PHE A 44 0.32 19.96 3.15
CA PHE A 44 1.28 21.06 3.13
C PHE A 44 1.31 21.83 1.80
N GLU A 45 0.55 21.40 0.79
CA GLU A 45 0.51 21.96 -0.57
C GLU A 45 1.89 22.09 -1.24
N ARG A 46 2.82 21.24 -0.80
CA ARG A 46 4.20 21.21 -1.28
C ARG A 46 4.57 19.78 -1.56
N ASP A 47 5.45 19.61 -2.53
CA ASP A 47 6.07 18.32 -2.74
C ASP A 47 6.95 17.98 -1.55
N MET A 48 6.86 16.73 -1.10
CA MET A 48 7.68 16.24 -0.02
C MET A 48 9.15 16.28 -0.46
N PRO A 49 10.06 16.91 0.31
CA PRO A 49 11.48 16.86 0.00
C PRO A 49 11.96 15.42 0.20
N THR A 50 12.02 14.66 -0.88
CA THR A 50 12.62 13.32 -0.87
C THR A 50 14.09 13.47 -1.17
N PRO A 51 15.01 12.85 -0.40
CA PRO A 51 16.43 12.94 -0.67
C PRO A 51 16.73 12.32 -2.04
N ALA A 52 16.84 13.16 -3.06
CA ALA A 52 17.29 12.76 -4.39
C ALA A 52 18.81 12.59 -4.35
N ARG A 53 19.35 11.75 -5.22
CA ARG A 53 20.80 11.53 -5.31
C ARG A 53 21.57 12.84 -5.61
N ASP A 54 20.89 13.79 -6.24
CA ASP A 54 21.44 15.09 -6.62
C ASP A 54 21.42 16.11 -5.46
N ASP A 55 20.58 15.92 -4.44
CA ASP A 55 20.47 16.82 -3.27
C ASP A 55 21.70 16.76 -2.34
N LEU A 56 22.54 15.73 -2.47
CA LEU A 56 23.80 15.61 -1.72
C LEU A 56 24.85 16.65 -2.13
N THR A 57 24.60 17.42 -3.20
CA THR A 57 25.55 18.38 -3.78
C THR A 57 25.05 19.83 -3.77
N LEU A 58 23.83 20.09 -3.30
CA LEU A 58 23.23 21.43 -3.34
C LEU A 58 23.51 22.22 -2.05
N SER A 59 24.06 23.44 -2.22
CA SER A 59 24.14 24.46 -1.17
C SER A 59 22.72 24.91 -0.80
N PRO A 60 22.42 25.23 0.48
CA PRO A 60 21.09 25.65 0.87
C PRO A 60 20.67 26.90 0.10
N SER A 61 19.71 26.76 -0.83
CA SER A 61 18.99 27.90 -1.38
C SER A 61 17.97 28.34 -0.35
N ILE A 62 18.14 29.56 0.13
CA ILE A 62 17.12 30.24 0.92
C ILE A 62 16.10 30.74 -0.10
N GLU A 63 15.04 29.96 -0.35
CA GLU A 63 13.93 30.48 -1.13
C GLU A 63 13.23 31.62 -0.36
N PRO A 64 12.91 32.75 -1.01
CA PRO A 64 12.25 33.86 -0.35
C PRO A 64 10.81 33.46 -0.01
N TYR A 65 10.55 33.20 1.26
CA TYR A 65 9.21 32.91 1.77
C TYR A 65 8.37 34.19 1.82
N ALA A 66 7.81 34.56 0.67
CA ALA A 66 6.83 35.64 0.58
C ALA A 66 5.96 35.47 -0.67
N LEU A 67 5.07 34.48 -0.67
CA LEU A 67 3.96 34.40 -1.63
C LEU A 67 2.65 34.19 -0.87
N GLN A 68 1.60 34.84 -1.34
CA GLN A 68 0.41 35.26 -0.59
C GLN A 68 -0.38 34.09 0.01
N VAL A 69 -0.56 34.14 1.34
CA VAL A 69 -1.37 33.20 2.12
C VAL A 69 -2.80 33.01 1.56
N GLU A 70 -3.33 34.01 0.87
CA GLU A 70 -4.68 33.94 0.28
C GLU A 70 -4.73 33.09 -1.00
N GLU A 71 -3.70 33.16 -1.85
CA GLU A 71 -3.59 32.30 -3.04
C GLU A 71 -3.40 30.82 -2.63
N LEU A 72 -2.62 30.58 -1.57
CA LEU A 72 -2.46 29.26 -0.94
C LEU A 72 -3.78 28.71 -0.37
N ARG A 73 -4.65 29.59 0.14
CA ARG A 73 -5.96 29.17 0.65
C ARG A 73 -6.92 28.77 -0.46
N GLU A 74 -6.91 29.48 -1.58
CA GLU A 74 -7.77 29.18 -2.73
C GLU A 74 -7.36 27.87 -3.40
N THR A 75 -6.06 27.65 -3.60
CA THR A 75 -5.48 26.41 -4.12
C THR A 75 -5.73 25.23 -3.20
N LEU A 76 -5.55 25.36 -1.87
CA LEU A 76 -5.93 24.32 -0.91
C LEU A 76 -7.41 23.95 -0.98
N LYS A 77 -8.31 24.93 -1.12
CA LYS A 77 -9.75 24.67 -1.24
C LYS A 77 -10.04 23.84 -2.49
N GLN A 78 -9.48 24.21 -3.64
CA GLN A 78 -9.64 23.46 -4.89
C GLN A 78 -9.08 22.04 -4.78
N LEU A 79 -7.91 21.90 -4.14
CA LEU A 79 -7.30 20.59 -3.90
C LEU A 79 -8.20 19.71 -3.03
N TRP A 80 -8.73 20.23 -1.93
CA TRP A 80 -9.61 19.46 -1.04
C TRP A 80 -10.94 19.09 -1.71
N GLU A 81 -11.53 19.98 -2.49
CA GLU A 81 -12.73 19.66 -3.28
C GLU A 81 -12.48 18.50 -4.26
N GLU A 82 -11.33 18.49 -4.92
CA GLU A 82 -10.94 17.41 -5.83
C GLU A 82 -10.67 16.09 -5.08
N VAL A 83 -10.00 16.16 -3.93
CA VAL A 83 -9.77 15.02 -3.04
C VAL A 83 -11.09 14.41 -2.58
N ASP A 84 -12.05 15.22 -2.14
CA ASP A 84 -13.36 14.75 -1.69
C ASP A 84 -14.16 14.12 -2.82
N ARG A 85 -14.09 14.70 -4.03
CA ARG A 85 -14.70 14.14 -5.24
C ARG A 85 -14.12 12.77 -5.56
N MET A 86 -12.79 12.63 -5.54
CA MET A 86 -12.12 11.35 -5.79
C MET A 86 -12.43 10.33 -4.71
N HIS A 87 -12.39 10.75 -3.44
CA HIS A 87 -12.71 9.88 -2.33
C HIS A 87 -14.13 9.29 -2.46
N THR A 88 -15.10 10.13 -2.81
CA THR A 88 -16.49 9.71 -3.03
C THR A 88 -16.61 8.71 -4.19
N LEU A 89 -15.94 8.98 -5.31
CA LEU A 89 -15.92 8.09 -6.48
C LEU A 89 -15.26 6.74 -6.18
N HIS A 90 -14.14 6.74 -5.47
CA HIS A 90 -13.44 5.51 -5.09
C HIS A 90 -14.25 4.70 -4.07
N SER A 91 -14.91 5.38 -3.12
CA SER A 91 -15.79 4.75 -2.13
C SER A 91 -17.00 4.07 -2.78
N SER A 92 -17.65 4.70 -3.76
CA SER A 92 -18.76 4.09 -4.50
C SER A 92 -18.31 2.86 -5.30
N ARG A 93 -17.22 2.97 -6.05
CA ARG A 93 -16.62 1.83 -6.78
C ARG A 93 -16.23 0.67 -5.87
N ALA A 94 -15.69 0.97 -4.68
CA ALA A 94 -15.34 -0.04 -3.70
C ALA A 94 -16.57 -0.80 -3.19
N LYS A 95 -17.69 -0.10 -2.94
CA LYS A 95 -18.97 -0.72 -2.57
C LYS A 95 -19.51 -1.61 -3.70
N ASP A 96 -19.49 -1.11 -4.93
CA ASP A 96 -19.94 -1.88 -6.10
C ASP A 96 -19.12 -3.15 -6.28
N ARG A 97 -17.80 -3.08 -6.09
CA ARG A 97 -16.92 -4.24 -6.15
C ARG A 97 -17.19 -5.22 -5.01
N HIS A 98 -17.48 -4.74 -3.80
CA HIS A 98 -17.79 -5.60 -2.67
C HIS A 98 -19.13 -6.34 -2.85
N GLY A 99 -20.13 -5.69 -3.47
CA GLY A 99 -21.43 -6.29 -3.76
C GLY A 99 -21.42 -7.34 -4.88
N ARG A 100 -20.35 -7.39 -5.69
CA ARG A 100 -20.16 -8.44 -6.70
C ARG A 100 -19.67 -9.71 -6.01
N SER A 101 -20.60 -10.63 -5.72
CA SER A 101 -20.27 -12.00 -5.30
C SER A 101 -19.30 -12.63 -6.30
N CYS A 102 -18.17 -13.10 -5.81
CA CYS A 102 -17.19 -13.80 -6.62
C CYS A 102 -17.73 -15.21 -6.88
N ASN A 103 -17.87 -15.59 -8.15
CA ASN A 103 -18.09 -16.99 -8.52
C ASN A 103 -17.01 -17.84 -7.85
N ALA A 104 -17.39 -19.03 -7.36
CA ALA A 104 -16.42 -19.97 -6.85
C ALA A 104 -15.37 -20.25 -7.95
N PRO A 105 -14.07 -20.12 -7.64
CA PRO A 105 -13.03 -20.38 -8.63
C PRO A 105 -13.08 -21.86 -9.03
N SER A 106 -13.16 -22.15 -10.33
CA SER A 106 -12.95 -23.50 -10.85
C SER A 106 -11.44 -23.77 -10.93
N PHE A 107 -11.01 -24.95 -10.50
CA PHE A 107 -9.61 -25.34 -10.49
C PHE A 107 -9.35 -26.40 -11.57
N ALA A 108 -8.30 -26.23 -12.37
CA ALA A 108 -7.85 -27.22 -13.34
C ALA A 108 -6.48 -27.82 -12.96
N VAL A 109 -6.25 -29.06 -13.40
CA VAL A 109 -4.94 -29.69 -13.25
C VAL A 109 -3.90 -28.87 -14.02
N ARG A 110 -2.73 -28.63 -13.40
CA ARG A 110 -1.64 -27.76 -13.85
C ARG A 110 -1.78 -26.26 -13.55
N ASP A 111 -2.87 -25.81 -12.95
CA ASP A 111 -2.97 -24.43 -12.48
C ASP A 111 -1.97 -24.15 -11.35
N MET A 112 -1.52 -22.89 -11.27
CA MET A 112 -0.63 -22.40 -10.23
C MET A 112 -1.46 -21.67 -9.18
N VAL A 113 -1.37 -22.10 -7.92
CA VAL A 113 -2.15 -21.57 -6.81
C VAL A 113 -1.27 -21.23 -5.61
N TYR A 114 -1.73 -20.30 -4.79
CA TYR A 114 -1.12 -20.01 -3.50
C TYR A 114 -1.90 -20.73 -2.38
N LEU A 115 -1.17 -21.34 -1.45
CA LEU A 115 -1.73 -21.99 -0.27
C LEU A 115 -1.83 -20.99 0.89
N TYR A 116 -3.04 -20.79 1.40
CA TYR A 116 -3.26 -19.97 2.59
C TYR A 116 -2.96 -20.76 3.87
N THR A 117 -1.93 -20.36 4.59
CA THR A 117 -1.46 -20.94 5.85
C THR A 117 -1.56 -19.90 6.97
N PRO A 118 -2.68 -19.84 7.72
CA PRO A 118 -2.88 -18.84 8.78
C PRO A 118 -2.07 -19.13 10.06
N ALA A 119 -1.40 -20.28 10.14
CA ALA A 119 -0.61 -20.66 11.30
C ALA A 119 0.60 -19.74 11.48
N VAL A 120 0.73 -19.14 12.68
CA VAL A 120 1.84 -18.27 13.04
C VAL A 120 2.71 -18.96 14.09
N LYS A 121 4.02 -18.98 13.87
CA LYS A 121 4.99 -19.53 14.83
C LYS A 121 4.97 -18.73 16.14
N LYS A 122 5.14 -19.41 17.27
CA LYS A 122 5.25 -18.77 18.59
C LYS A 122 6.38 -17.74 18.58
N GLY A 123 6.13 -16.55 19.11
CA GLY A 123 7.08 -15.42 19.09
C GLY A 123 6.97 -14.48 17.88
N LYS A 124 6.12 -14.80 16.88
CA LYS A 124 5.82 -13.89 15.76
C LYS A 124 4.41 -13.33 15.86
N THR A 125 4.24 -12.12 15.35
CA THR A 125 2.94 -11.44 15.25
C THR A 125 2.29 -11.73 13.90
N LYS A 126 0.94 -11.74 13.88
CA LYS A 126 0.13 -11.87 12.65
C LYS A 126 0.32 -10.69 11.69
N LYS A 127 0.65 -9.50 12.19
CA LYS A 127 0.68 -8.25 11.41
C LYS A 127 1.76 -8.23 10.34
N PHE A 128 2.90 -8.90 10.58
CA PHE A 128 4.01 -8.97 9.64
C PHE A 128 4.19 -10.38 9.05
N ASN A 129 3.25 -11.29 9.27
CA ASN A 129 3.37 -12.65 8.76
C ASN A 129 2.80 -12.78 7.35
N LYS A 130 3.47 -13.55 6.49
CA LYS A 130 3.02 -13.87 5.15
C LYS A 130 2.20 -15.17 5.21
N PHE A 131 0.89 -15.07 4.96
CA PHE A 131 0.00 -16.23 5.04
C PHE A 131 -0.09 -17.03 3.74
N TRP A 132 0.30 -16.45 2.61
CA TRP A 132 0.23 -17.13 1.32
C TRP A 132 1.59 -17.74 0.99
N ALA A 133 1.63 -19.06 0.80
CA ALA A 133 2.81 -19.82 0.40
C ALA A 133 2.65 -20.33 -1.04
N GLY A 134 3.76 -20.47 -1.76
CA GLY A 134 3.76 -20.94 -3.16
C GLY A 134 4.53 -19.99 -4.09
N PRO A 135 4.31 -20.07 -5.41
CA PRO A 135 3.19 -20.75 -6.08
C PRO A 135 3.37 -22.28 -6.18
N TYR A 136 2.29 -23.03 -5.98
CA TYR A 136 2.25 -24.49 -6.08
C TYR A 136 1.41 -24.95 -7.26
N LYS A 137 1.74 -26.11 -7.83
CA LYS A 137 1.03 -26.65 -9.00
C LYS A 137 -0.04 -27.68 -8.58
N ILE A 138 -1.24 -27.57 -9.13
CA ILE A 138 -2.30 -28.57 -8.92
C ILE A 138 -1.95 -29.86 -9.70
N VAL A 139 -1.84 -30.98 -8.99
CA VAL A 139 -1.56 -32.31 -9.55
C VAL A 139 -2.85 -33.08 -9.82
N LYS A 140 -3.84 -32.93 -8.92
CA LYS A 140 -5.10 -33.65 -9.01
C LYS A 140 -6.23 -32.81 -8.41
N VAL A 141 -7.38 -32.84 -9.05
CA VAL A 141 -8.63 -32.25 -8.56
C VAL A 141 -9.55 -33.41 -8.18
N HIS A 142 -9.99 -33.46 -6.92
CA HIS A 142 -10.91 -34.50 -6.43
C HIS A 142 -12.36 -34.02 -6.41
N SER A 143 -12.56 -32.73 -6.10
CA SER A 143 -13.84 -32.02 -6.19
C SER A 143 -13.56 -30.53 -6.38
N ASP A 144 -14.60 -29.72 -6.59
CA ASP A 144 -14.50 -28.26 -6.73
C ASP A 144 -13.82 -27.58 -5.52
N GLN A 145 -13.74 -28.25 -4.37
CA GLN A 145 -13.14 -27.73 -3.13
C GLN A 145 -11.89 -28.48 -2.67
N ASN A 146 -11.57 -29.65 -3.24
CA ASN A 146 -10.45 -30.48 -2.79
C ASN A 146 -9.45 -30.73 -3.93
N VAL A 147 -8.25 -30.15 -3.80
CA VAL A 147 -7.16 -30.29 -4.76
C VAL A 147 -5.88 -30.77 -4.08
N THR A 148 -5.07 -31.56 -4.79
CA THR A 148 -3.75 -31.98 -4.33
C THR A 148 -2.68 -31.13 -5.01
N LEU A 149 -1.83 -30.51 -4.20
CA LEU A 149 -0.75 -29.63 -4.65
C LEU A 149 0.59 -30.36 -4.66
N LYS A 150 1.45 -30.02 -5.62
CA LYS A 150 2.87 -30.36 -5.58
C LYS A 150 3.62 -29.24 -4.87
N MET A 151 4.13 -29.53 -3.67
CA MET A 151 5.01 -28.64 -2.91
C MET A 151 6.44 -28.67 -3.43
#